data_AF-A0A287DCE3-F1
#
_entry.id   AF-A0A287DCE3-F1
#
_cell.length_a   1.000
_cell.length_b   1.000
_cell.length_c   1.000
_cell.angle_alpha   90.00
_cell.angle_beta   90.00
_cell.angle_gamma   90.00
#
_symmetry.space_group_name_H-M   'P 1'
#
loop_
_entity.id
_entity.type
_entity.pdbx_description
1 polymer ?
#
loop_
_entity_poly.entity_id
_entity_poly.type
_entity_poly.pdbx_seq_one_letter_code
_entity_poly.pdbx_strand_id
1 'polypeptide(L)'
;TALGAGSTMALWGRRWLASLRRWGPGGGGRRAISLSVGASGIFGSGGNSEKEKLSLQDIAELIRVRACQKVVVMVGAGISTPSGIPDFRSPGSGLYSNLQQYNIPYPEAIFELEFFFHNPKPFFTLAKELYPGNYRPNATHYFLRLLHDKGLLLRLYTQNIDGLERVSGIPTSKLVEAHGTFASATCTVCRRPCPGEDFWADVMADRVPCCPVCTGIVKPDIVFFGEPLPQRFLLHVVDFPMADLLLILGTSLE
;
A
#
# COMPACT_ATOMS: atom_id res chain seq x y z
N THR A 1 -32.85 -9.05 19.54
CA THR A 1 -33.20 -8.02 18.53
C THR A 1 -32.30 -6.84 18.79
N ALA A 2 -31.44 -6.34 17.93
CA ALA A 2 -31.05 -6.62 16.54
C ALA A 2 -29.60 -6.08 16.43
N LEU A 3 -28.64 -6.85 15.91
CA LEU A 3 -28.00 -6.64 14.60
C LEU A 3 -27.35 -5.26 14.40
N GLY A 4 -26.03 -5.25 14.15
CA GLY A 4 -25.42 -4.26 13.25
C GLY A 4 -24.18 -3.50 13.75
N ALA A 5 -23.04 -4.18 13.96
CA ALA A 5 -21.73 -3.52 14.03
C ALA A 5 -20.65 -4.19 13.14
N GLY A 6 -21.06 -5.10 12.25
CA GLY A 6 -20.14 -5.95 11.48
C GLY A 6 -19.95 -5.60 10.00
N SER A 7 -20.47 -4.45 9.51
CA SER A 7 -20.58 -4.22 8.05
C SER A 7 -19.70 -3.10 7.48
N THR A 8 -19.03 -2.28 8.30
CA THR A 8 -18.11 -1.21 7.84
C THR A 8 -16.62 -1.57 7.96
N MET A 9 -16.27 -2.58 8.77
CA MET A 9 -14.89 -3.04 9.10
C MET A 9 -14.09 -3.68 7.95
N ALA A 10 -14.60 -3.62 6.73
CA ALA A 10 -14.23 -4.48 5.62
C ALA A 10 -13.59 -3.75 4.43
N LEU A 11 -13.49 -2.43 4.45
CA LEU A 11 -13.30 -1.67 3.22
C LEU A 11 -11.84 -1.43 2.78
N TRP A 12 -10.83 -1.60 3.65
CA TRP A 12 -9.42 -1.37 3.29
C TRP A 12 -8.81 -2.49 2.42
N GLY A 13 -9.13 -3.76 2.67
CA GLY A 13 -8.68 -4.90 1.84
C GLY A 13 -9.75 -5.45 0.89
N ARG A 14 -11.06 -5.32 1.19
CA ARG A 14 -12.08 -5.91 0.31
C ARG A 14 -12.30 -5.16 -0.99
N ARG A 15 -12.01 -3.86 -1.08
CA ARG A 15 -12.00 -3.16 -2.39
C ARG A 15 -10.91 -3.71 -3.32
N TRP A 16 -9.79 -4.15 -2.74
CA TRP A 16 -8.66 -4.73 -3.46
C TRP A 16 -8.96 -6.16 -3.95
N LEU A 17 -9.49 -7.02 -3.07
CA LEU A 17 -9.92 -8.38 -3.43
C LEU A 17 -11.18 -8.41 -4.33
N ALA A 18 -12.09 -7.45 -4.22
CA ALA A 18 -13.28 -7.38 -5.08
C ALA A 18 -12.94 -6.98 -6.54
N SER A 19 -11.87 -6.21 -6.75
CA SER A 19 -11.30 -5.96 -8.08
C SER A 19 -10.76 -7.26 -8.71
N LEU A 20 -10.08 -8.08 -7.91
CA LEU A 20 -9.49 -9.35 -8.35
C LEU A 20 -10.50 -10.48 -8.57
N ARG A 21 -11.60 -10.52 -7.79
CA ARG A 21 -12.63 -11.58 -7.89
C ARG A 21 -13.51 -11.51 -9.15
N ARG A 22 -13.44 -10.43 -9.95
CA ARG A 22 -14.12 -10.37 -11.27
C ARG A 22 -13.35 -11.05 -12.40
N TRP A 23 -12.17 -11.63 -12.12
CA TRP A 23 -11.33 -12.28 -13.11
C TRP A 23 -11.53 -13.80 -13.09
N GLY A 24 -12.60 -14.26 -13.76
CA GLY A 24 -12.75 -15.63 -14.26
C GLY A 24 -12.63 -15.62 -15.79
N PRO A 25 -12.03 -16.63 -16.44
CA PRO A 25 -11.63 -16.55 -17.84
C PRO A 25 -12.83 -16.65 -18.77
N GLY A 26 -13.11 -15.57 -19.50
CA GLY A 26 -14.00 -15.56 -20.66
C GLY A 26 -13.21 -15.28 -21.94
N GLY A 27 -12.96 -16.34 -22.71
CA GLY A 27 -12.86 -16.33 -24.18
C GLY A 27 -11.62 -15.74 -24.87
N GLY A 28 -10.95 -16.57 -25.68
CA GLY A 28 -10.53 -16.13 -27.03
C GLY A 28 -9.04 -16.00 -27.35
N GLY A 29 -8.38 -17.15 -27.58
CA GLY A 29 -7.26 -17.43 -28.49
C GLY A 29 -6.34 -16.33 -29.05
N ARG A 30 -5.02 -16.55 -28.87
CA ARG A 30 -4.01 -16.57 -29.95
C ARG A 30 -2.72 -17.27 -29.46
N ARG A 31 -2.28 -18.29 -30.21
CA ARG A 31 -1.01 -19.03 -30.01
C ARG A 31 0.19 -18.17 -30.44
N ALA A 32 1.28 -18.25 -29.70
CA ALA A 32 2.63 -18.05 -30.20
C ALA A 32 3.51 -19.23 -29.76
N ILE A 33 4.31 -19.74 -30.69
CA ILE A 33 5.06 -21.00 -30.63
C ILE A 33 6.48 -20.74 -30.10
N SER A 34 6.88 -21.61 -29.16
CA SER A 34 8.20 -22.18 -28.84
C SER A 34 9.50 -21.48 -29.27
N LEU A 35 10.38 -21.27 -28.27
CA LEU A 35 11.81 -21.50 -28.40
C LEU A 35 12.27 -22.43 -27.28
N SER A 36 12.86 -23.55 -27.68
CA SER A 36 13.28 -24.68 -26.89
C SER A 36 14.71 -24.53 -26.37
N VAL A 37 14.89 -24.51 -25.05
CA VAL A 37 15.99 -25.21 -24.35
C VAL A 37 15.38 -25.80 -23.07
N GLY A 38 15.61 -27.09 -22.85
CA GLY A 38 14.78 -27.95 -22.01
C GLY A 38 14.57 -27.49 -20.56
N ALA A 39 13.30 -27.25 -20.23
CA ALA A 39 12.73 -27.51 -18.91
C ALA A 39 11.24 -27.79 -19.15
N SER A 40 10.78 -28.94 -18.68
CA SER A 40 9.41 -29.45 -18.88
C SER A 40 8.36 -28.39 -18.54
N GLY A 41 7.63 -27.92 -19.55
CA GLY A 41 6.48 -27.05 -19.36
C GLY A 41 5.30 -27.87 -18.84
N ILE A 42 4.87 -27.60 -17.61
CA ILE A 42 3.58 -28.09 -17.10
C ILE A 42 2.48 -27.21 -17.72
N PHE A 43 1.96 -27.65 -18.86
CA PHE A 43 0.70 -27.14 -19.40
C PHE A 43 -0.45 -27.86 -18.69
N GLY A 44 -1.09 -27.19 -17.74
CA GLY A 44 -2.33 -27.65 -17.13
C GLY A 44 -3.49 -27.60 -18.13
N SER A 45 -3.69 -28.69 -18.87
CA SER A 45 -4.96 -28.99 -19.52
C SER A 45 -5.96 -29.38 -18.42
N GLY A 46 -7.20 -28.91 -18.56
CA GLY A 46 -8.27 -29.13 -17.58
C GLY A 46 -8.39 -30.60 -17.17
N GLY A 47 -8.21 -30.84 -15.89
CA GLY A 47 -8.30 -32.14 -15.25
C GLY A 47 -8.04 -31.99 -13.76
N ASN A 48 -8.67 -32.85 -12.97
CA ASN A 48 -8.71 -32.85 -11.52
C ASN A 48 -7.33 -33.08 -10.88
N SER A 49 -6.42 -32.09 -10.96
CA SER A 49 -5.07 -32.15 -10.39
C SER A 49 -4.99 -31.27 -9.14
N GLU A 50 -4.61 -31.85 -8.01
CA GLU A 50 -4.06 -31.09 -6.89
C GLU A 50 -2.97 -30.16 -7.45
N LYS A 51 -3.17 -28.83 -7.33
CA LYS A 51 -2.16 -27.88 -7.80
C LYS A 51 -0.88 -28.14 -7.00
N GLU A 52 0.15 -28.66 -7.66
CA GLU A 52 1.48 -28.78 -7.06
C GLU A 52 1.86 -27.43 -6.46
N LYS A 53 2.18 -27.45 -5.16
CA LYS A 53 2.61 -26.25 -4.44
C LYS A 53 4.09 -26.02 -4.78
N LEU A 54 4.38 -24.88 -5.40
CA LEU A 54 5.76 -24.43 -5.59
C LEU A 54 6.38 -24.07 -4.24
N SER A 55 7.65 -24.42 -4.06
CA SER A 55 8.47 -24.01 -2.92
C SER A 55 9.07 -22.62 -3.14
N LEU A 56 9.61 -22.03 -2.07
CA LEU A 56 10.37 -20.78 -2.19
C LEU A 56 11.59 -20.93 -3.12
N GLN A 57 12.22 -22.11 -3.12
CA GLN A 57 13.37 -22.39 -3.97
C GLN A 57 12.97 -22.37 -5.45
N ASP A 58 11.79 -22.89 -5.78
CA ASP A 58 11.27 -22.86 -7.16
C ASP A 58 11.00 -21.42 -7.61
N ILE A 59 10.42 -20.58 -6.76
CA ILE A 59 10.22 -19.15 -7.08
C ILE A 59 11.56 -18.42 -7.24
N ALA A 60 12.52 -18.68 -6.36
CA ALA A 60 13.86 -18.11 -6.47
C ALA A 60 14.54 -18.53 -7.78
N GLU A 61 14.36 -19.79 -8.19
CA GLU A 61 14.88 -20.29 -9.46
C GLU A 61 14.25 -19.59 -10.66
N LEU A 62 12.92 -19.44 -10.67
CA LEU A 62 12.19 -18.72 -11.73
C LEU A 62 12.69 -17.28 -11.90
N ILE A 63 12.96 -16.59 -10.80
CA ILE A 63 13.56 -15.25 -10.83
C ILE A 63 15.01 -15.32 -11.34
N ARG A 64 15.81 -16.27 -10.86
CA ARG A 64 17.22 -16.43 -11.19
C ARG A 64 17.44 -16.67 -12.68
N VAL A 65 16.67 -17.58 -13.29
CA VAL A 65 16.74 -17.90 -14.72
C VAL A 65 15.97 -16.91 -15.60
N ARG A 66 15.44 -15.83 -15.02
CA ARG A 66 14.68 -14.79 -15.72
C ARG A 66 13.41 -15.32 -16.41
N ALA A 67 12.81 -16.39 -15.89
CA ALA A 67 11.49 -16.84 -16.33
C ALA A 67 10.39 -15.85 -15.92
N CYS A 68 10.58 -15.15 -14.80
CA CYS A 68 9.77 -14.01 -14.37
C CYS A 68 10.57 -12.71 -14.50
N GLN A 69 10.05 -11.72 -15.22
CA GLN A 69 10.69 -10.43 -15.51
C GLN A 69 9.78 -9.22 -15.26
N LYS A 70 8.50 -9.46 -14.97
CA LYS A 70 7.47 -8.44 -14.72
C LYS A 70 6.84 -8.68 -13.36
N VAL A 71 7.67 -8.52 -12.33
CA VAL A 71 7.26 -8.76 -10.95
C VAL A 71 6.42 -7.59 -10.46
N VAL A 72 5.17 -7.86 -10.10
CA VAL A 72 4.36 -6.94 -9.30
C VAL A 72 4.56 -7.30 -7.84
N VAL A 73 4.78 -6.28 -7.01
CA VAL A 73 4.90 -6.47 -5.57
C VAL A 73 3.83 -5.68 -4.86
N MET A 74 3.23 -6.29 -3.85
CA MET A 74 2.35 -5.62 -2.91
C MET A 74 2.90 -5.70 -1.52
N VAL A 75 2.82 -4.59 -0.81
CA VAL A 75 3.31 -4.49 0.55
C VAL A 75 2.31 -3.78 1.46
N GLY A 76 2.36 -4.13 2.74
CA GLY A 76 1.68 -3.41 3.81
C GLY A 76 2.58 -3.20 5.02
N ALA A 77 1.99 -2.81 6.14
CA ALA A 77 2.73 -2.27 7.28
C ALA A 77 3.74 -3.26 7.90
N GLY A 78 3.52 -4.56 7.71
CA GLY A 78 4.43 -5.62 8.16
C GLY A 78 5.85 -5.52 7.58
N ILE A 79 6.05 -4.86 6.42
CA ILE A 79 7.41 -4.65 5.90
C ILE A 79 8.18 -3.56 6.67
N SER A 80 7.48 -2.68 7.38
CA SER A 80 8.04 -1.53 8.10
C SER A 80 8.23 -1.81 9.60
N THR A 81 7.70 -2.92 10.13
CA THR A 81 7.91 -3.31 11.53
C THR A 81 9.38 -3.49 11.92
N PRO A 82 10.28 -4.06 11.08
CA PRO A 82 11.71 -4.14 11.41
C PRO A 82 12.40 -2.77 11.37
N SER A 83 11.76 -1.75 10.79
CA SER A 83 12.24 -0.37 10.79
C SER A 83 11.81 0.41 12.05
N GLY A 84 11.06 -0.22 12.97
CA GLY A 84 10.58 0.42 14.19
C GLY A 84 9.23 1.13 14.05
N ILE A 85 8.56 1.00 12.90
CA ILE A 85 7.21 1.53 12.69
C ILE A 85 6.21 0.43 13.06
N PRO A 86 5.36 0.61 14.09
CA PRO A 86 4.37 -0.39 14.43
C PRO A 86 3.39 -0.58 13.27
N ASP A 87 2.92 -1.81 13.07
CA ASP A 87 1.79 -2.01 12.18
C ASP A 87 0.50 -1.46 12.82
N PHE A 88 -0.62 -1.51 12.10
CA PHE A 88 -1.87 -1.01 12.64
C PHE A 88 -2.54 -1.99 13.63
N ARG A 89 -2.41 -3.30 13.38
CA ARG A 89 -3.36 -4.33 13.86
C ARG A 89 -2.77 -5.33 14.86
N SER A 90 -1.46 -5.41 15.01
CA SER A 90 -0.82 -6.38 15.91
C SER A 90 -1.30 -6.16 17.35
N PRO A 91 -1.80 -7.21 18.03
CA PRO A 91 -2.23 -7.08 19.42
C PRO A 91 -1.08 -6.61 20.32
N GLY A 92 -1.30 -5.57 21.11
CA GLY A 92 -0.36 -5.04 22.10
C GLY A 92 0.72 -4.10 21.54
N SER A 93 1.21 -4.32 20.33
CA SER A 93 2.25 -3.47 19.70
C SER A 93 1.75 -2.59 18.55
N GLY A 94 0.60 -2.93 17.97
CA GLY A 94 0.03 -2.20 16.84
C GLY A 94 -0.55 -0.86 17.26
N LEU A 95 -0.55 0.10 16.33
CA LEU A 95 -0.98 1.47 16.55
C LEU A 95 -2.35 1.52 17.25
N TYR A 96 -3.32 0.73 16.78
CA TYR A 96 -4.69 0.71 17.33
C TYR A 96 -4.78 0.33 18.81
N SER A 97 -3.84 -0.46 19.32
CA SER A 97 -3.78 -0.80 20.76
C SER A 97 -3.37 0.40 21.61
N ASN A 98 -2.57 1.31 21.04
CA ASN A 98 -2.02 2.48 21.71
C ASN A 98 -2.86 3.75 21.48
N LEU A 99 -3.89 3.71 20.64
CA LEU A 99 -4.72 4.88 20.34
C LEU A 99 -5.71 5.24 21.46
N GLN A 100 -5.83 4.42 22.52
CA GLN A 100 -6.74 4.70 23.66
C GLN A 100 -6.45 6.07 24.31
N GLN A 101 -5.20 6.54 24.24
CA GLN A 101 -4.81 7.86 24.75
C GLN A 101 -5.44 9.05 24.01
N TYR A 102 -5.93 8.86 22.78
CA TYR A 102 -6.43 9.94 21.93
C TYR A 102 -7.93 10.24 22.09
N ASN A 103 -8.62 9.56 23.03
CA ASN A 103 -10.05 9.70 23.29
C ASN A 103 -10.91 9.64 21.99
N ILE A 104 -10.63 8.65 21.15
CA ILE A 104 -11.33 8.38 19.89
C ILE A 104 -12.39 7.29 20.09
N PRO A 105 -13.53 7.31 19.35
CA PRO A 105 -14.63 6.36 19.56
C PRO A 105 -14.25 4.92 19.23
N TYR A 106 -13.37 4.73 18.23
CA TYR A 106 -12.76 3.48 17.83
C TYR A 106 -11.47 3.79 17.04
N PRO A 107 -10.51 2.85 16.96
CA PRO A 107 -9.19 3.11 16.38
C PRO A 107 -9.19 3.68 14.95
N GLU A 108 -10.10 3.21 14.10
CA GLU A 108 -10.20 3.60 12.70
C GLU A 108 -10.67 5.05 12.51
N ALA A 109 -11.33 5.63 13.50
CA ALA A 109 -11.85 7.00 13.43
C ALA A 109 -10.76 8.04 13.16
N ILE A 110 -9.51 7.78 13.59
CA ILE A 110 -8.37 8.67 13.30
C ILE A 110 -8.11 8.87 11.79
N PHE A 111 -8.58 7.93 10.96
CA PHE A 111 -8.48 7.95 9.51
C PHE A 111 -9.84 8.15 8.84
N GLU A 112 -10.88 8.59 9.55
CA GLU A 112 -12.18 8.92 8.97
C GLU A 112 -12.31 10.42 8.75
N LEU A 113 -12.79 10.83 7.56
CA LEU A 113 -12.85 12.23 7.19
C LEU A 113 -13.81 13.04 8.07
N GLU A 114 -14.93 12.43 8.47
CA GLU A 114 -15.90 13.06 9.36
C GLU A 114 -15.30 13.33 10.75
N PHE A 115 -14.64 12.33 11.34
CA PHE A 115 -13.93 12.50 12.61
C PHE A 115 -12.80 13.53 12.49
N PHE A 116 -12.03 13.52 11.40
CA PHE A 116 -10.95 14.48 11.16
C PHE A 116 -11.44 15.93 11.15
N PHE A 117 -12.59 16.22 10.54
CA PHE A 117 -13.17 17.55 10.58
C PHE A 117 -13.74 17.93 11.94
N HIS A 118 -14.19 16.96 12.74
CA HIS A 118 -14.62 17.20 14.11
C HIS A 118 -13.43 17.46 15.06
N ASN A 119 -12.40 16.62 15.00
CA ASN A 119 -11.20 16.73 15.80
C ASN A 119 -9.96 16.22 15.03
N PRO A 120 -9.18 17.12 14.40
CA PRO A 120 -8.02 16.71 13.61
C PRO A 120 -6.77 16.43 14.45
N LYS A 121 -6.77 16.80 15.75
CA LYS A 121 -5.57 16.75 16.60
C LYS A 121 -4.97 15.33 16.72
N PRO A 122 -5.75 14.26 16.99
CA PRO A 122 -5.21 12.90 17.07
C PRO A 122 -4.40 12.50 15.83
N PHE A 123 -4.92 12.81 14.64
CA PHE A 123 -4.24 12.50 13.39
C PHE A 123 -2.92 13.27 13.26
N PHE A 124 -2.89 14.55 13.63
CA PHE A 124 -1.65 15.34 13.54
C PHE A 124 -0.60 14.94 14.57
N THR A 125 -1.02 14.50 15.76
CA THR A 125 -0.09 13.90 16.73
C THR A 125 0.53 12.62 16.19
N LEU A 126 -0.29 11.75 15.59
CA LEU A 126 0.21 10.55 14.90
C LEU A 126 1.14 10.91 13.72
N ALA A 127 0.78 11.92 12.92
CA ALA A 127 1.60 12.35 11.78
C ALA A 127 3.00 12.81 12.23
N LYS A 128 3.09 13.49 13.38
CA LYS A 128 4.37 13.90 13.99
C LYS A 128 5.24 12.69 14.39
N GLU A 129 4.65 11.64 14.95
CA GLU A 129 5.38 10.39 15.27
C GLU A 129 5.95 9.73 14.00
N LEU A 130 5.17 9.76 12.91
CA LEU A 130 5.51 9.19 11.61
C LEU A 130 6.36 10.11 10.71
N TYR A 131 6.93 11.19 11.26
CA TYR A 131 7.69 12.16 10.47
C TYR A 131 8.85 11.52 9.68
N PRO A 132 9.00 11.86 8.38
CA PRO A 132 10.13 11.40 7.58
C PRO A 132 11.48 11.74 8.23
N GLY A 133 12.32 10.73 8.41
CA GLY A 133 13.67 10.86 9.02
C GLY A 133 13.82 10.14 10.35
N ASN A 134 12.72 9.83 11.04
CA ASN A 134 12.74 9.04 12.27
C ASN A 134 13.06 7.56 12.02
N TYR A 135 12.80 7.08 10.80
CA TYR A 135 12.89 5.68 10.41
C TYR A 135 13.73 5.50 9.16
N ARG A 136 14.34 4.31 9.03
CA ARG A 136 15.16 3.93 7.88
C ARG A 136 14.61 2.69 7.20
N PRO A 137 14.71 2.56 5.86
CA PRO A 137 14.35 1.34 5.17
C PRO A 137 15.19 0.16 5.68
N ASN A 138 14.58 -1.02 5.75
CA ASN A 138 15.24 -2.26 6.14
C ASN A 138 15.51 -3.19 4.94
N ALA A 139 16.01 -4.40 5.20
CA ALA A 139 16.37 -5.39 4.17
C ALA A 139 15.24 -5.68 3.18
N THR A 140 13.98 -5.70 3.63
CA THR A 140 12.81 -5.93 2.76
C THR A 140 12.69 -4.81 1.72
N HIS A 141 12.83 -3.55 2.13
CA HIS A 141 12.77 -2.41 1.21
C HIS A 141 13.92 -2.42 0.21
N TYR A 142 15.13 -2.75 0.66
CA TYR A 142 16.30 -2.86 -0.22
C TYR A 142 16.24 -4.07 -1.15
N PHE A 143 15.54 -5.15 -0.77
CA PHE A 143 15.23 -6.24 -1.69
C PHE A 143 14.35 -5.78 -2.86
N LEU A 144 13.34 -4.93 -2.59
CA LEU A 144 12.51 -4.32 -3.64
C LEU A 144 13.34 -3.40 -4.54
N ARG A 145 14.27 -2.63 -3.95
CA ARG A 145 15.23 -1.82 -4.69
C ARG A 145 16.12 -2.69 -5.58
N LEU A 146 16.60 -3.82 -5.09
CA LEU A 146 17.41 -4.76 -5.87
C LEU A 146 16.62 -5.38 -7.03
N LEU A 147 15.34 -5.71 -6.84
CA LEU A 147 14.45 -6.14 -7.92
C LEU A 147 14.32 -5.05 -9.00
N HIS A 148 14.22 -3.79 -8.59
CA HIS A 148 14.21 -2.66 -9.52
C HIS A 148 15.53 -2.53 -10.27
N ASP A 149 16.67 -2.51 -9.58
CA ASP A 149 18.01 -2.35 -10.18
C ASP A 149 18.34 -3.49 -11.14
N LYS A 150 17.80 -4.69 -10.91
CA LYS A 150 17.93 -5.84 -11.82
C LYS A 150 16.96 -5.82 -13.01
N GLY A 151 16.09 -4.81 -13.12
CA GLY A 151 15.12 -4.66 -14.20
C GLY A 151 13.93 -5.62 -14.12
N LEU A 152 13.65 -6.20 -12.95
CA LEU A 152 12.61 -7.22 -12.75
C LEU A 152 11.30 -6.62 -12.21
N LEU A 153 11.38 -5.51 -11.48
CA LEU A 153 10.20 -4.88 -10.88
C LEU A 153 9.34 -4.20 -11.94
N LEU A 154 8.13 -4.71 -12.18
CA LEU A 154 7.11 -4.02 -12.97
C LEU A 154 6.54 -2.84 -12.19
N ARG A 155 5.99 -3.11 -11.00
CA ARG A 155 5.39 -2.11 -10.11
C ARG A 155 5.42 -2.56 -8.65
N LEU A 156 5.58 -1.60 -7.75
CA LEU A 156 5.39 -1.75 -6.31
C LEU A 156 4.11 -1.02 -5.89
N TYR A 157 3.14 -1.76 -5.37
CA TYR A 157 1.93 -1.25 -4.73
C TYR A 157 2.12 -1.30 -3.23
N THR A 158 2.10 -0.15 -2.56
CA THR A 158 2.21 -0.06 -1.10
C THR A 158 0.92 0.45 -0.48
N GLN A 159 0.52 -0.18 0.63
CA GLN A 159 -0.53 0.32 1.53
C GLN A 159 0.04 1.28 2.59
N ASN A 160 1.37 1.37 2.69
CA ASN A 160 2.04 2.18 3.69
C ASN A 160 2.03 3.66 3.30
N ILE A 161 2.12 4.50 4.31
CA ILE A 161 2.20 5.96 4.20
C ILE A 161 3.54 6.50 4.73
N ASP A 162 4.40 5.63 5.26
CA ASP A 162 5.68 5.99 5.88
C ASP A 162 6.75 6.50 4.88
N GLY A 163 6.58 6.18 3.59
CA GLY A 163 7.45 6.64 2.51
C GLY A 163 8.80 5.92 2.41
N LEU A 164 9.03 4.84 3.17
CA LEU A 164 10.31 4.12 3.18
C LEU A 164 10.66 3.49 1.82
N GLU A 165 9.68 3.23 0.96
CA GLU A 165 9.92 2.78 -0.42
C GLU A 165 10.59 3.87 -1.27
N ARG A 166 10.21 5.13 -1.09
CA ARG A 166 10.89 6.26 -1.75
C ARG A 166 12.30 6.43 -1.21
N VAL A 167 12.46 6.34 0.12
CA VAL A 167 13.75 6.48 0.79
C VAL A 167 14.72 5.36 0.39
N SER A 168 14.25 4.14 0.11
CA SER A 168 15.09 3.05 -0.42
C SER A 168 15.50 3.24 -1.88
N GLY A 169 14.96 4.27 -2.54
CA GLY A 169 15.29 4.66 -3.91
C GLY A 169 14.41 4.02 -4.98
N ILE A 170 13.20 3.54 -4.64
CA ILE A 170 12.22 3.18 -5.68
C ILE A 170 11.78 4.45 -6.40
N PRO A 171 11.93 4.54 -7.73
CA PRO A 171 11.51 5.73 -8.45
C PRO A 171 9.98 5.85 -8.45
N THR A 172 9.47 7.09 -8.45
CA THR A 172 8.02 7.36 -8.48
C THR A 172 7.31 6.67 -9.63
N SER A 173 7.99 6.47 -10.77
CA SER A 173 7.45 5.74 -11.92
C SER A 173 7.15 4.27 -11.61
N LYS A 174 7.84 3.65 -10.65
CA LYS A 174 7.63 2.25 -10.22
C LYS A 174 6.75 2.09 -9.00
N LEU A 175 6.43 3.19 -8.31
CA LEU A 175 5.67 3.18 -7.06
C LEU A 175 4.21 3.62 -7.27
N VAL A 176 3.32 2.88 -6.61
CA VAL A 176 1.92 3.23 -6.38
C VAL A 176 1.66 3.21 -4.88
N GLU A 177 1.59 4.40 -4.28
CA GLU A 177 1.15 4.57 -2.89
C GLU A 177 -0.38 4.55 -2.85
N ALA A 178 -0.95 3.36 -2.66
CA ALA A 178 -2.39 3.15 -2.77
C ALA A 178 -3.18 3.94 -1.72
N HIS A 179 -2.60 4.17 -0.56
CA HIS A 179 -3.19 4.95 0.53
C HIS A 179 -2.61 6.37 0.63
N GLY A 180 -1.97 6.84 -0.44
CA GLY A 180 -1.44 8.20 -0.48
C GLY A 180 -0.13 8.37 0.27
N THR A 181 0.24 9.61 0.57
CA THR A 181 1.61 9.93 1.00
C THR A 181 1.65 11.16 1.91
N PHE A 182 2.59 11.19 2.85
CA PHE A 182 2.94 12.40 3.60
C PHE A 182 3.83 13.38 2.82
N ALA A 183 4.29 13.02 1.62
CA ALA A 183 5.16 13.88 0.82
C ALA A 183 4.47 15.12 0.24
N SER A 184 3.14 15.17 0.26
CA SER A 184 2.34 16.30 -0.20
C SER A 184 1.09 16.45 0.67
N ALA A 185 0.54 17.66 0.69
CA ALA A 185 -0.67 17.98 1.42
C ALA A 185 -1.55 18.96 0.63
N THR A 186 -2.85 18.89 0.85
CA THR A 186 -3.85 19.68 0.13
C THR A 186 -4.83 20.33 1.09
N CYS A 187 -5.16 21.61 0.85
CA CYS A 187 -6.23 22.27 1.57
C CYS A 187 -7.57 21.54 1.35
N THR A 188 -8.26 21.21 2.43
CA THR A 188 -9.55 20.52 2.40
C THR A 188 -10.68 21.35 1.79
N VAL A 189 -10.55 22.68 1.77
CA VAL A 189 -11.57 23.61 1.25
C VAL A 189 -11.26 24.04 -0.19
N CYS A 190 -10.19 24.80 -0.41
CA CYS A 190 -9.89 25.37 -1.73
C CYS A 190 -9.05 24.46 -2.63
N ARG A 191 -8.68 23.26 -2.15
CA ARG A 191 -7.87 22.26 -2.89
C ARG A 191 -6.49 22.74 -3.33
N ARG A 192 -6.02 23.86 -2.79
CA ARG A 192 -4.67 24.36 -3.04
C ARG A 192 -3.64 23.38 -2.45
N PRO A 193 -2.61 22.97 -3.22
CA PRO A 193 -1.51 22.19 -2.68
C PRO A 193 -0.70 23.05 -1.69
N CYS A 194 -0.26 22.41 -0.60
CA CYS A 194 0.59 22.99 0.42
C CYS A 194 2.01 22.41 0.28
N PRO A 195 3.06 23.25 0.26
CA PRO A 195 4.42 22.76 0.37
C PRO A 195 4.61 21.93 1.64
N GLY A 196 5.35 20.82 1.54
CA GLY A 196 5.57 19.92 2.67
C GLY A 196 6.27 20.60 3.86
N GLU A 197 7.16 21.57 3.61
CA GLU A 197 7.87 22.32 4.65
C GLU A 197 6.92 23.12 5.55
N ASP A 198 5.98 23.88 4.96
CA ASP A 198 4.98 24.65 5.70
C ASP A 198 4.06 23.74 6.51
N PHE A 199 3.62 22.64 5.89
CA PHE A 199 2.81 21.62 6.54
C PHE A 199 3.51 21.05 7.79
N TRP A 200 4.76 20.61 7.63
CA TRP A 200 5.51 19.98 8.70
C TRP A 200 5.95 20.96 9.79
N ALA A 201 6.18 22.24 9.46
CA ALA A 201 6.47 23.27 10.44
C ALA A 201 5.33 23.43 11.46
N ASP A 202 4.07 23.38 11.00
CA ASP A 202 2.90 23.42 11.89
C ASP A 202 2.74 22.12 12.69
N VAL A 203 2.82 20.96 12.03
CA VAL A 203 2.70 19.66 12.71
C VAL A 203 3.76 19.50 13.80
N MET A 204 5.01 19.89 13.54
CA MET A 204 6.10 19.78 14.51
C MET A 204 5.91 20.68 15.72
N ALA A 205 5.27 21.83 15.53
CA ALA A 205 4.96 22.77 16.59
C ALA A 205 3.60 22.49 17.27
N ASP A 206 3.04 21.29 17.08
CA ASP A 206 1.74 20.86 17.63
C ASP A 206 0.58 21.79 17.23
N ARG A 207 0.67 22.41 16.05
CA ARG A 207 -0.37 23.23 15.44
C ARG A 207 -1.08 22.48 14.32
N VAL A 208 -2.38 22.74 14.18
CA VAL A 208 -3.17 22.26 13.03
C VAL A 208 -2.78 23.09 11.79
N PRO A 209 -2.27 22.47 10.71
CA PRO A 209 -1.90 23.20 9.50
C PRO A 209 -3.12 23.83 8.84
N CYS A 210 -3.06 25.12 8.57
CA CYS A 210 -4.17 25.89 7.98
C CYS A 210 -3.76 26.54 6.66
N CYS A 211 -4.70 26.59 5.71
CA CYS A 211 -4.45 27.20 4.41
C CYS A 211 -4.29 28.72 4.54
N PRO A 212 -3.21 29.33 4.00
CA PRO A 212 -2.97 30.76 4.12
C PRO A 212 -3.98 31.62 3.34
N VAL A 213 -4.80 31.02 2.47
CA VAL A 213 -5.78 31.74 1.64
C VAL A 213 -7.19 31.68 2.21
N CYS A 214 -7.66 30.49 2.58
CA CYS A 214 -9.05 30.28 2.97
C CYS A 214 -9.22 29.80 4.42
N THR A 215 -8.13 29.66 5.17
CA THR A 215 -8.09 29.17 6.57
C THR A 215 -8.55 27.72 6.79
N GLY A 216 -9.01 27.04 5.73
CA GLY A 216 -9.36 25.62 5.78
C GLY A 216 -8.17 24.74 6.14
N ILE A 217 -8.43 23.64 6.87
CA ILE A 217 -7.40 22.70 7.33
C ILE A 217 -6.65 22.12 6.13
N VAL A 218 -5.33 22.05 6.21
CA VAL A 218 -4.47 21.37 5.24
C VAL A 218 -4.27 19.93 5.71
N LYS A 219 -4.67 18.97 4.87
CA LYS A 219 -4.55 17.54 5.15
C LYS A 219 -3.46 16.94 4.25
N PRO A 220 -2.58 16.06 4.74
CA PRO A 220 -1.75 15.22 3.89
C PRO A 220 -2.56 14.51 2.84
N ASP A 221 -1.94 14.22 1.71
CA ASP A 221 -2.54 13.45 0.62
C ASP A 221 -2.55 11.93 0.93
N ILE A 222 -2.88 11.60 2.17
CA ILE A 222 -3.19 10.25 2.66
C ILE A 222 -4.68 10.00 2.45
N VAL A 223 -5.03 8.81 1.99
CA VAL A 223 -6.42 8.41 1.78
C VAL A 223 -7.06 8.05 3.11
N PHE A 224 -8.08 8.80 3.50
CA PHE A 224 -8.92 8.48 4.64
C PHE A 224 -10.06 7.53 4.22
N PHE A 225 -10.68 6.85 5.18
CA PHE A 225 -11.90 6.09 4.94
C PHE A 225 -12.98 7.01 4.35
N GLY A 226 -13.59 6.54 3.27
CA GLY A 226 -14.57 7.30 2.48
C GLY A 226 -13.97 8.09 1.31
N GLU A 227 -12.64 8.29 1.26
CA GLU A 227 -11.99 8.98 0.15
C GLU A 227 -11.73 8.05 -1.06
N PRO A 228 -11.68 8.59 -2.29
CA PRO A 228 -11.23 7.82 -3.45
C PRO A 228 -9.73 7.52 -3.37
N LEU A 229 -9.32 6.36 -3.90
CA LEU A 229 -7.90 6.03 -4.04
C LEU A 229 -7.24 6.96 -5.08
N PRO A 230 -5.91 7.17 -5.02
CA PRO A 230 -5.21 8.06 -5.93
C PRO A 230 -5.31 7.57 -7.38
N GLN A 231 -5.32 8.49 -8.35
CA GLN A 231 -5.45 8.14 -9.77
C GLN A 231 -4.40 7.12 -10.24
N ARG A 232 -3.19 7.19 -9.70
CA ARG A 232 -2.10 6.23 -10.00
C ARG A 232 -2.46 4.79 -9.66
N PHE A 233 -3.38 4.57 -8.72
CA PHE A 233 -3.88 3.24 -8.40
C PHE A 233 -4.53 2.55 -9.60
N LEU A 234 -5.08 3.30 -10.57
CA LEU A 234 -5.68 2.73 -11.80
C LEU A 234 -4.68 1.98 -12.69
N LEU A 235 -3.37 2.15 -12.49
CA LEU A 235 -2.34 1.38 -13.19
C LEU A 235 -2.49 -0.14 -12.98
N HIS A 236 -3.20 -0.57 -11.93
CA HIS A 236 -3.43 -1.99 -11.67
C HIS A 236 -4.15 -2.70 -12.83
N VAL A 237 -4.98 -1.97 -13.58
CA VAL A 237 -5.72 -2.49 -14.74
C VAL A 237 -4.77 -2.98 -15.84
N VAL A 238 -3.59 -2.38 -15.95
CA VAL A 238 -2.56 -2.75 -16.94
C VAL A 238 -1.46 -3.61 -16.32
N ASP A 239 -1.06 -3.33 -15.09
CA ASP A 239 0.07 -4.03 -14.47
C ASP A 239 -0.25 -5.48 -14.12
N PHE A 240 -1.43 -5.77 -13.56
CA PHE A 240 -1.78 -7.13 -13.11
C PHE A 240 -1.89 -8.13 -14.25
N PRO A 241 -2.50 -7.80 -15.41
CA PRO A 241 -2.55 -8.72 -16.55
C PRO A 241 -1.18 -8.98 -17.19
N MET A 242 -0.24 -8.05 -17.00
CA MET A 242 1.11 -8.12 -17.53
C MET A 242 2.09 -8.81 -16.58
N ALA A 243 1.71 -9.02 -15.32
CA ALA A 243 2.56 -9.59 -14.30
C ALA A 243 2.80 -11.09 -14.54
N ASP A 244 4.05 -11.52 -14.40
CA ASP A 244 4.45 -12.93 -14.45
C ASP A 244 4.82 -13.50 -13.07
N LEU A 245 4.87 -12.64 -12.04
CA LEU A 245 5.02 -13.02 -10.64
C LEU A 245 4.40 -11.94 -9.75
N LEU A 246 3.66 -12.38 -8.72
CA LEU A 246 3.12 -11.52 -7.66
C LEU A 246 3.80 -11.87 -6.33
N LEU A 247 4.47 -10.89 -5.72
CA LEU A 247 4.98 -11.01 -4.36
C LEU A 247 4.09 -10.21 -3.40
N ILE A 248 3.64 -10.85 -2.32
CA ILE A 248 2.79 -10.23 -1.29
C ILE A 248 3.55 -10.29 0.04
N LEU A 249 3.92 -9.13 0.59
CA LEU A 249 4.80 -9.05 1.76
C LEU A 249 4.17 -8.17 2.85
N GLY A 250 4.15 -8.67 4.08
CA GLY A 250 3.81 -7.85 5.26
C GLY A 250 2.41 -7.21 5.24
N THR A 251 1.40 -7.86 4.66
CA THR A 251 0.01 -7.39 4.67
C THR A 251 -0.94 -8.51 5.06
N SER A 252 -2.00 -8.18 5.82
CA SER A 252 -3.08 -9.11 6.16
C SER A 252 -4.10 -9.28 5.04
N LEU A 253 -4.07 -8.41 4.01
CA LEU A 253 -5.05 -8.34 2.92
C LEU A 253 -6.49 -8.05 3.37
N GLU A 254 -6.66 -7.38 4.51
CA GLU A 254 -7.96 -7.07 5.12
C GLU A 254 -8.43 -5.62 5.01
#